data_AF-A0ABD5RWW2-F1
#
_entry.id   AF-A0ABD5RWW2-F1
#
_cell.length_a   1.000
_cell.length_b   1.000
_cell.length_c   1.000
_cell.angle_alpha   90.00
_cell.angle_beta   90.00
_cell.angle_gamma   90.00
#
_symmetry.space_group_name_H-M   'P 1'
#
loop_
_entity.id
_entity.type
_entity.pdbx_description
1 polymer ?
#
loop_
_entity_poly.entity_id
_entity_poly.type
_entity_poly.pdbx_seq_one_letter_code
_entity_poly.pdbx_strand_id
1 'polypeptide(L)' 'MHVVVNAAMSADGKLATRRREQLRISGPEDFDRVDRMRAAADGVMVGVGT' A
#
# COMPACT_ATOMS: atom_id res chain seq x y z
N MET A 1 -1.42 -16.65 -14.24
CA MET A 1 -1.92 -15.49 -13.47
C MET A 1 -0.94 -15.22 -12.35
N HIS A 2 -0.37 -14.01 -12.30
CA HIS A 2 0.63 -13.61 -11.29
C HIS A 2 0.03 -12.50 -10.43
N VAL A 3 0.16 -12.61 -9.11
CA VAL A 3 -0.44 -11.67 -8.15
C VAL A 3 0.63 -11.19 -7.19
N VAL A 4 0.74 -9.88 -7.03
CA VAL A 4 1.61 -9.24 -6.04
C VAL A 4 0.74 -8.56 -4.99
N VAL A 5 1.02 -8.84 -3.72
CA VAL A 5 0.37 -8.16 -2.59
C VAL A 5 1.34 -7.14 -2.01
N ASN A 6 0.88 -5.89 -1.88
CA ASN A 6 1.65 -4.80 -1.31
C ASN A 6 0.89 -4.16 -0.14
N ALA A 7 1.60 -3.83 0.93
CA ALA A 7 1.09 -3.07 2.06
C ALA A 7 2.20 -2.23 2.69
N ALA A 8 1.86 -1.03 3.16
CA ALA A 8 2.71 -0.19 3.98
C ALA A 8 2.38 -0.41 5.46
N MET A 9 3.38 -0.71 6.29
CA MET A 9 3.20 -0.98 7.72
C MET A 9 4.22 -0.22 8.57
N SER A 10 3.83 0.13 9.79
CA SER A 10 4.76 0.59 10.82
C SER A 10 5.76 -0.52 11.20
N ALA A 11 6.83 -0.16 11.90
CA ALA A 11 7.86 -1.11 12.34
C ALA A 11 7.32 -2.23 13.27
N ASP A 12 6.23 -1.96 14.01
CA ASP A 12 5.50 -2.93 14.85
C ASP A 12 4.37 -3.67 14.09
N GLY A 13 4.29 -3.45 12.78
CA GLY A 13 3.44 -4.17 11.85
C GLY A 13 1.98 -3.75 11.80
N LYS A 14 1.69 -2.47 12.08
CA LYS A 14 0.33 -1.92 11.96
C LYS A 14 0.16 -1.20 10.62
N LEU A 15 -1.01 -1.39 10.01
CA LEU A 15 -1.40 -0.74 8.76
C LEU A 15 -2.24 0.53 9.00
N ALA A 16 -2.76 0.70 10.21
CA ALA A 16 -3.63 1.81 10.57
C ALA A 16 -3.59 2.05 12.08
N THR A 17 -4.05 3.23 12.51
CA THR A 17 -4.28 3.52 13.92
C THR A 17 -5.61 2.90 14.38
N ARG A 18 -5.81 2.76 15.70
CA ARG A 18 -7.09 2.31 16.27
C ARG A 18 -8.27 3.22 15.91
N ARG A 19 -8.01 4.51 15.67
CA ARG A 19 -9.02 5.50 15.29
C ARG A 19 -9.38 5.46 13.81
N ARG A 20 -8.67 4.64 13.00
CA ARG A 20 -8.86 4.52 11.54
C ARG A 20 -8.75 5.86 10.80
N GLU A 21 -7.86 6.72 11.29
CA GLU A 21 -7.53 7.98 10.63
C GLU A 21 -6.50 7.74 9.52
N GLN A 22 -6.54 8.54 8.46
CA GLN A 22 -5.50 8.49 7.43
C GLN A 22 -4.16 8.93 8.04
N LEU A 23 -3.19 8.02 7.98
CA LEU A 23 -1.83 8.25 8.43
C LEU A 23 -0.88 7.90 7.29
N ARG A 24 0.09 8.77 7.05
CA ARG A 24 1.20 8.46 6.14
C ARG A 24 2.20 7.56 6.86
N ILE A 25 2.19 6.28 6.52
CA ILE A 25 3.16 5.29 7.03
C ILE A 25 4.45 5.31 6.20
N SER A 26 4.31 5.37 4.87
CA SER A 26 5.43 5.33 3.93
C SER A 26 5.95 6.71 3.53
N GLY A 27 7.22 6.78 3.18
CA GLY A 27 7.86 7.96 2.59
C GLY A 27 7.76 8.01 1.05
N PRO A 28 8.22 9.11 0.42
CA PRO A 28 8.12 9.30 -1.04
C PRO A 28 8.74 8.18 -1.86
N GLU A 29 9.90 7.66 -1.45
CA GLU A 29 10.61 6.60 -2.18
C GLU A 29 9.79 5.30 -2.28
N ASP A 30 9.02 4.97 -1.23
CA ASP A 30 8.15 3.80 -1.24
C ASP A 30 6.90 4.04 -2.11
N PHE A 31 6.38 5.27 -2.16
CA PHE A 31 5.32 5.63 -3.11
C PHE A 31 5.80 5.48 -4.56
N ASP A 32 7.02 5.94 -4.88
CA ASP A 32 7.59 5.78 -6.23
C ASP A 32 7.80 4.31 -6.57
N ARG A 33 8.15 3.48 -5.59
CA ARG A 33 8.29 2.02 -5.76
C ARG A 33 6.94 1.37 -6.06
N VAL A 34 5.90 1.71 -5.31
CA VAL A 34 4.54 1.19 -5.53
C VAL A 34 3.98 1.66 -6.87
N ASP A 35 4.29 2.89 -7.28
CA ASP A 35 3.89 3.43 -8.58
C ASP A 35 4.47 2.60 -9.73
N ARG A 36 5.79 2.33 -9.71
CA ARG A 36 6.43 1.44 -10.69
C ARG A 36 5.83 0.03 -10.69
N MET A 37 5.47 -0.50 -9.52
CA MET A 37 4.84 -1.82 -9.40
C MET A 37 3.44 -1.84 -10.04
N ARG A 38 2.64 -0.79 -9.81
CA ARG A 38 1.30 -0.64 -10.42
C ARG A 38 1.39 -0.47 -11.93
N ALA A 39 2.36 0.31 -12.42
CA ALA A 39 2.59 0.53 -13.84
C ALA A 39 2.99 -0.75 -14.59
N ALA A 40 3.59 -1.72 -13.90
CA ALA A 40 3.97 -3.02 -14.47
C ALA A 40 2.84 -4.08 -14.41
N ALA A 41 1.72 -3.80 -13.75
CA ALA A 41 0.61 -4.74 -13.59
C ALA A 41 -0.50 -4.49 -14.61
N ASP A 42 -1.13 -5.57 -15.08
CA ASP A 42 -2.30 -5.49 -15.98
C ASP A 42 -3.55 -4.92 -15.28
N GLY A 43 -3.55 -4.88 -13.94
CA GLY A 43 -4.64 -4.31 -13.15
C GLY A 43 -4.30 -4.17 -11.67
N VAL A 44 -5.01 -3.26 -10.99
CA VAL A 44 -4.90 -3.01 -9.56
C VAL A 44 -6.24 -3.33 -8.89
N MET A 45 -6.20 -4.13 -7.83
CA MET A 45 -7.36 -4.46 -7.02
C MET A 45 -7.24 -3.81 -5.64
N VAL A 46 -8.32 -3.15 -5.20
CA VAL A 46 -8.45 -2.56 -3.87
C VAL A 46 -9.80 -2.93 -3.26
N GLY A 47 -9.89 -2.93 -1.93
CA GLY A 47 -11.18 -3.14 -1.24
C GLY A 47 -12.01 -1.86 -1.25
N VAL A 48 -13.33 -1.98 -1.16
CA VAL A 48 -14.28 -0.83 -1.18
C VAL A 48 -14.03 0.23 -0.09
N GLY A 49 -13.36 -0.14 1.01
CA GLY A 49 -13.01 0.77 2.10
C GLY A 49 -11.56 1.28 2.07
N THR A 50 -10.87 1.14 0.93
CA THR A 50 -9.48 1.61 0.70
C THR A 50 -9.52 2.95 -0.02
#